data_AF-A0A1Q8CNR1-F1
#
_entry.id   AF-A0A1Q8CNR1-F1
#
_cell.length_a   1.000
_cell.length_b   1.000
_cell.length_c   1.000
_cell.angle_alpha   90.00
_cell.angle_beta   90.00
_cell.angle_gamma   90.00
#
_symmetry.space_group_name_H-M   'P 1'
#
loop_
_entity.id
_entity.type
_entity.pdbx_description
1 polymer ?
#
loop_
_entity_poly.entity_id
_entity_poly.type
_entity_poly.pdbx_seq_one_letter_code
_entity_poly.pdbx_strand_id
1 'polypeptide(L)'
;MADNPFSRNPSGRWAHRRPSLGMFAAVPAAIILVGGVAVLPDNLQLVALRAALLLVVCLLPAVLWYLFITTRRASLLNEFLANLDRLGLMDRQTGESEVPKRRRISGYLQRFGAAYGDLPEKVHETVQGNRFARYTRSDFDSSTGTTTAAIPVLTSTVLISIGWLLTLPPIHVGAPPSDGPESAVAVVAWFHALTPELQPVTLAFVGAYFFSLQMLFRRYALKDLRGSAYIAVSIRVILAIIGTWVLTVVNQETKLLDPAVLATVSFTLGVFPLVLWQLITQHLKRQTYLTVPGMRTPLSLDQLDGLTVWHQARLEEEDIENIPNMATADLVDLLLNTRLAPNRIIDWTDQAILYTHLGPTARDGASGERHEKRERLHALGIRTATAFLRVAEANRDARWFATLLDEGGHRKVTATLETALRANANLRLVQCWRRPCEPAAAPEPERPSEPIVLSVPIAPAVPGGR
;
A
#
# COMPACT_ATOMS: atom_id res chain seq x y z
N MET A 1 1.97 54.10 -22.38
CA MET A 1 0.56 54.13 -22.83
C MET A 1 -0.16 53.01 -22.10
N ALA A 2 -1.01 53.42 -21.16
CA ALA A 2 -2.06 52.70 -20.41
C ALA A 2 -1.99 51.17 -20.24
N ASP A 3 -1.72 50.75 -19.00
CA ASP A 3 -2.19 49.51 -18.39
C ASP A 3 -3.72 49.41 -18.47
N ASN A 4 -4.24 48.27 -18.93
CA ASN A 4 -5.67 47.97 -18.96
C ASN A 4 -6.02 47.03 -17.78
N PRO A 5 -6.68 47.49 -16.70
CA PRO A 5 -6.85 46.73 -15.47
C PRO A 5 -8.05 45.76 -15.44
N PHE A 6 -8.69 45.46 -16.59
CA PHE A 6 -9.98 44.76 -16.64
C PHE A 6 -9.99 43.36 -17.30
N SER A 7 -8.91 42.58 -17.18
CA SER A 7 -8.94 41.13 -17.54
C SER A 7 -8.74 40.20 -16.34
N ARG A 8 -9.29 40.55 -15.17
CA ARG A 8 -9.43 39.60 -14.05
C ARG A 8 -10.61 38.68 -14.31
N ASN A 9 -10.33 37.54 -14.95
CA ASN A 9 -11.27 36.43 -15.09
C ASN A 9 -11.68 35.92 -13.69
N PRO A 10 -12.95 36.04 -13.25
CA PRO A 10 -13.36 35.69 -11.89
C PRO A 10 -13.68 34.18 -11.72
N SER A 11 -13.44 33.35 -12.73
CA SER A 11 -13.80 31.92 -12.72
C SER A 11 -12.94 31.04 -11.80
N GLY A 12 -11.81 31.55 -11.29
CA GLY A 12 -10.89 30.79 -10.42
C GLY A 12 -11.30 30.66 -8.95
N ARG A 13 -12.29 31.42 -8.45
CA ARG A 13 -12.65 31.41 -7.01
C ARG A 13 -13.71 30.40 -6.60
N TRP A 14 -14.44 29.82 -7.56
CA TRP A 14 -15.52 28.87 -7.27
C TRP A 14 -15.08 27.40 -7.27
N ALA A 15 -13.88 27.10 -7.80
CA ALA A 15 -13.34 25.73 -7.86
C ALA A 15 -12.71 25.24 -6.55
N HIS A 16 -12.32 26.16 -5.65
CA HIS A 16 -11.63 25.81 -4.39
C HIS A 16 -12.52 25.29 -3.26
N ARG A 17 -13.86 25.26 -3.40
CA ARG A 17 -14.79 24.92 -2.31
C ARG A 17 -15.44 23.53 -2.38
N ARG A 18 -15.10 22.69 -3.35
CA ARG A 18 -15.77 21.37 -3.52
C ARG A 18 -15.26 20.20 -2.66
N PRO A 19 -14.04 20.17 -2.09
CA PRO A 19 -13.59 19.00 -1.34
C PRO A 19 -13.98 19.02 0.14
N SER A 20 -14.10 20.19 0.77
CA SER A 20 -14.80 20.31 2.06
C SER A 20 -16.27 19.96 1.87
N LEU A 21 -16.88 20.34 0.74
CA LEU A 21 -18.26 20.00 0.38
C LEU A 21 -18.52 18.49 0.30
N GLY A 22 -17.56 17.63 -0.04
CA GLY A 22 -17.79 16.18 -0.05
C GLY A 22 -18.01 15.58 1.34
N MET A 23 -17.21 16.03 2.32
CA MET A 23 -17.32 15.59 3.73
C MET A 23 -18.42 16.37 4.48
N PHE A 24 -18.56 17.67 4.16
CA PHE A 24 -19.67 18.54 4.57
C PHE A 24 -20.97 18.28 3.81
N ALA A 25 -21.02 17.40 2.80
CA ALA A 25 -22.26 16.94 2.18
C ALA A 25 -22.56 15.50 2.58
N ALA A 26 -21.57 14.61 2.73
CA ALA A 26 -21.84 13.23 3.14
C ALA A 26 -22.44 13.13 4.55
N VAL A 27 -21.95 13.94 5.50
CA VAL A 27 -22.49 13.98 6.87
C VAL A 27 -23.91 14.57 6.89
N PRO A 28 -24.19 15.78 6.36
CA PRO A 28 -25.55 16.26 6.29
C PRO A 28 -26.43 15.50 5.31
N ALA A 29 -25.92 14.84 4.27
CA ALA A 29 -26.72 13.94 3.44
C ALA A 29 -27.11 12.68 4.21
N ALA A 30 -26.22 12.13 5.05
CA ALA A 30 -26.60 11.06 5.99
C ALA A 30 -27.59 11.57 7.05
N ILE A 31 -27.43 12.79 7.57
CA ILE A 31 -28.38 13.42 8.50
C ILE A 31 -29.71 13.77 7.80
N ILE A 32 -29.71 14.12 6.51
CA ILE A 32 -30.92 14.38 5.71
C ILE A 32 -31.57 13.06 5.31
N LEU A 33 -30.80 12.01 5.04
CA LEU A 33 -31.30 10.66 4.79
C LEU A 33 -31.98 10.11 6.04
N VAL A 34 -31.36 10.28 7.22
CA VAL A 34 -31.89 9.85 8.52
C VAL A 34 -32.98 10.80 9.03
N GLY A 35 -32.86 12.11 8.81
CA GLY A 35 -33.84 13.12 9.21
C GLY A 35 -35.07 13.17 8.30
N GLY A 36 -34.91 12.80 7.03
CA GLY A 36 -36.00 12.60 6.08
C GLY A 36 -36.90 11.43 6.45
N VAL A 37 -36.40 10.47 7.23
CA VAL A 37 -37.22 9.41 7.86
C VAL A 37 -38.30 10.01 8.75
N ALA A 38 -38.01 11.09 9.48
CA ALA A 38 -38.98 11.71 10.40
C ALA A 38 -40.11 12.49 9.70
N VAL A 39 -39.99 12.73 8.38
CA VAL A 39 -40.99 13.44 7.57
C VAL A 39 -41.90 12.47 6.81
N LEU A 40 -41.56 11.18 6.78
CA LEU A 40 -42.34 10.14 6.12
C LEU A 40 -43.53 9.71 7.00
N PRO A 41 -44.65 9.28 6.39
CA PRO A 41 -45.79 8.74 7.14
C PRO A 41 -45.38 7.50 7.94
N ASP A 42 -46.00 7.28 9.11
CA ASP A 42 -45.55 6.32 10.14
C ASP A 42 -45.34 4.88 9.63
N ASN A 43 -46.09 4.49 8.60
CA ASN A 43 -45.97 3.21 7.91
C ASN A 43 -44.68 3.05 7.07
N LEU A 44 -44.07 4.14 6.63
CA LEU A 44 -42.85 4.17 5.82
C LEU A 44 -41.59 4.53 6.61
N GLN A 45 -41.73 5.09 7.82
CA GLN A 45 -40.58 5.48 8.64
C GLN A 45 -39.67 4.30 8.98
N LEU A 46 -40.25 3.14 9.33
CA LEU A 46 -39.50 1.92 9.64
C LEU A 46 -38.70 1.40 8.44
N VAL A 47 -39.33 1.39 7.26
CA VAL A 47 -38.70 0.96 6.00
C VAL A 47 -37.57 1.92 5.62
N ALA A 48 -37.80 3.23 5.75
CA ALA A 48 -36.81 4.25 5.45
C ALA A 48 -35.62 4.24 6.42
N LEU A 49 -35.85 4.03 7.72
CA LEU A 49 -34.77 3.88 8.71
C LEU A 49 -33.88 2.69 8.38
N ARG A 50 -34.48 1.52 8.08
CA ARG A 50 -33.73 0.31 7.74
C ARG A 50 -32.97 0.49 6.42
N ALA A 51 -33.59 1.09 5.40
CA ALA A 51 -32.93 1.41 4.15
C ALA A 51 -31.76 2.39 4.36
N ALA A 52 -31.92 3.39 5.23
CA ALA A 52 -30.86 4.32 5.59
C ALA A 52 -29.69 3.62 6.28
N LEU A 53 -29.96 2.74 7.26
CA LEU A 53 -28.93 1.93 7.92
C LEU A 53 -28.17 1.07 6.91
N LEU A 54 -28.89 0.33 6.06
CA LEU A 54 -28.31 -0.52 5.02
C LEU A 54 -27.42 0.29 4.07
N LEU A 55 -27.89 1.46 3.62
CA LEU A 55 -27.11 2.34 2.77
C LEU A 55 -25.81 2.78 3.45
N VAL A 56 -25.85 3.16 4.73
CA VAL A 56 -24.66 3.56 5.48
C VAL A 56 -23.67 2.40 5.63
N VAL A 57 -24.11 1.24 6.12
CA VAL A 57 -23.19 0.11 6.39
C VAL A 57 -22.61 -0.50 5.10
N CYS A 58 -23.37 -0.49 4.00
CA CYS A 58 -22.91 -0.97 2.71
C CYS A 58 -21.95 -0.01 2.02
N LEU A 59 -22.20 1.30 2.08
CA LEU A 59 -21.36 2.30 1.42
C LEU A 59 -20.13 2.70 2.24
N LEU A 60 -20.11 2.47 3.57
CA LEU A 60 -19.00 2.89 4.44
C LEU A 60 -17.62 2.44 3.92
N PRO A 61 -17.39 1.17 3.53
CA PRO A 61 -16.10 0.74 2.95
C PRO A 61 -15.76 1.50 1.66
N ALA A 62 -16.71 1.65 0.74
CA ALA A 62 -16.48 2.38 -0.51
C ALA A 62 -16.15 3.87 -0.27
N VAL A 63 -16.84 4.49 0.69
CA VAL A 63 -16.59 5.88 1.12
C VAL A 63 -15.19 6.03 1.71
N LEU A 64 -14.71 5.08 2.52
CA LEU A 64 -13.34 5.10 3.05
C LEU A 64 -12.30 5.10 1.92
N TRP A 65 -12.47 4.26 0.90
CA TRP A 65 -11.58 4.25 -0.27
C TRP A 65 -11.62 5.56 -1.04
N TYR A 66 -12.82 6.07 -1.32
CA TYR A 66 -13.00 7.34 -2.04
C TYR A 66 -12.36 8.52 -1.29
N LEU A 67 -12.61 8.63 0.02
CA LEU A 67 -11.99 9.66 0.86
C LEU A 67 -10.47 9.50 0.90
N PHE A 68 -9.96 8.28 0.92
CA PHE A 68 -8.52 8.01 0.90
C PHE A 68 -7.87 8.52 -0.39
N ILE A 69 -8.36 8.08 -1.54
CA ILE A 69 -7.81 8.46 -2.85
C ILE A 69 -7.90 9.97 -3.05
N THR A 70 -9.05 10.59 -2.74
CA THR A 70 -9.22 12.03 -2.94
C THR A 70 -8.37 12.91 -2.02
N THR A 71 -8.04 12.44 -0.81
CA THR A 71 -7.27 13.24 0.16
C THR A 71 -5.77 12.96 0.13
N ARG A 72 -5.36 11.72 -0.18
CA ARG A 72 -3.96 11.29 -0.04
C ARG A 72 -3.22 11.11 -1.35
N ARG A 73 -3.89 10.88 -2.47
CA ARG A 73 -3.25 10.53 -3.76
C ARG A 73 -2.14 11.50 -4.19
N ALA A 74 -2.37 12.81 -4.12
CA ALA A 74 -1.35 13.81 -4.45
C ALA A 74 -0.12 13.73 -3.53
N SER A 75 -0.34 13.55 -2.22
CA SER A 75 0.74 13.37 -1.24
C SER A 75 1.51 12.08 -1.47
N LEU A 76 0.82 10.99 -1.82
CA LEU A 76 1.42 9.69 -2.12
C LEU A 76 2.26 9.77 -3.39
N LEU A 77 1.79 10.48 -4.43
CA LEU A 77 2.56 10.68 -5.65
C LEU A 77 3.83 11.49 -5.37
N ASN A 78 3.74 12.58 -4.61
CA ASN A 78 4.92 13.38 -4.27
C ASN A 78 5.96 12.56 -3.48
N GLU A 79 5.52 11.74 -2.52
CA GLU A 79 6.40 10.84 -1.78
C GLU A 79 7.03 9.78 -2.69
N PHE A 80 6.24 9.20 -3.60
CA PHE A 80 6.72 8.22 -4.58
C PHE A 80 7.77 8.81 -5.52
N LEU A 81 7.52 10.00 -6.08
CA LEU A 81 8.47 10.69 -6.95
C LEU A 81 9.75 11.07 -6.21
N ALA A 82 9.64 11.54 -4.96
CA ALA A 82 10.82 11.83 -4.13
C ALA A 82 11.64 10.57 -3.86
N ASN A 83 10.99 9.41 -3.66
CA ASN A 83 11.69 8.14 -3.48
C ASN A 83 12.38 7.69 -4.78
N LEU A 84 11.72 7.82 -5.94
CA LEU A 84 12.32 7.50 -7.24
C LEU A 84 13.55 8.37 -7.55
N ASP A 85 13.44 9.67 -7.27
CA ASP A 85 14.53 10.63 -7.41
C ASP A 85 15.72 10.26 -6.52
N ARG A 86 15.45 9.96 -5.24
CA ARG A 86 16.47 9.54 -4.30
C ARG A 86 17.12 8.19 -4.64
N LEU A 87 16.42 7.29 -5.34
CA LEU A 87 17.00 6.06 -5.89
C LEU A 87 17.86 6.30 -7.14
N GLY A 88 17.92 7.53 -7.66
CA GLY A 88 18.58 7.87 -8.92
C GLY A 88 17.85 7.31 -10.15
N LEU A 89 16.56 7.00 -10.01
CA LEU A 89 15.72 6.46 -11.09
C LEU A 89 15.08 7.58 -11.93
N MET A 90 15.21 8.84 -11.55
CA MET A 90 14.74 9.95 -12.40
C MET A 90 15.82 10.45 -13.36
N ASP A 91 17.08 10.25 -12.99
CA ASP A 91 18.22 10.65 -13.80
C ASP A 91 18.39 9.79 -15.05
N ARG A 92 19.11 10.37 -16.02
CA ARG A 92 19.51 9.69 -17.24
C ARG A 92 20.64 8.72 -16.93
N GLN A 93 20.47 7.45 -17.30
CA GLN A 93 21.53 6.46 -17.12
C GLN A 93 22.64 6.61 -18.17
N THR A 94 23.85 6.16 -17.86
CA THR A 94 25.00 6.22 -18.77
C THR A 94 24.69 5.49 -20.08
N GLY A 95 24.73 6.20 -21.20
CA GLY A 95 24.40 5.66 -22.53
C GLY A 95 22.91 5.54 -22.86
N GLU A 96 22.01 5.93 -21.95
CA GLU A 96 20.55 5.92 -22.19
C GLU A 96 20.18 7.07 -23.15
N SER A 97 19.31 6.82 -24.12
CA SER A 97 18.70 7.88 -24.95
C SER A 97 17.40 8.40 -24.32
N GLU A 98 16.84 9.51 -24.84
CA GLU A 98 15.64 10.13 -24.24
C GLU A 98 14.39 9.23 -24.29
N VAL A 99 14.26 8.37 -25.31
CA VAL A 99 13.08 7.51 -25.48
C VAL A 99 13.01 6.40 -24.41
N PRO A 100 14.06 5.60 -24.17
CA PRO A 100 14.11 4.64 -23.05
C PRO A 100 13.88 5.30 -21.69
N LYS A 101 14.46 6.48 -21.44
CA LYS A 101 14.23 7.23 -20.19
C LYS A 101 12.74 7.53 -19.99
N ARG A 102 12.08 8.09 -21.02
CA ARG A 102 10.64 8.40 -20.96
C ARG A 102 9.79 7.15 -20.73
N ARG A 103 10.09 6.04 -21.42
CA ARG A 103 9.36 4.77 -21.23
C ARG A 103 9.52 4.22 -19.81
N ARG A 104 10.74 4.28 -19.26
CA ARG A 104 11.03 3.83 -17.90
C ARG A 104 10.29 4.64 -16.85
N ILE A 105 10.33 5.97 -16.95
CA ILE A 105 9.56 6.87 -16.08
C ILE A 105 8.06 6.62 -16.22
N SER A 106 7.57 6.47 -17.45
CA SER A 106 6.16 6.13 -17.71
C SER A 106 5.76 4.80 -17.06
N GLY A 107 6.65 3.80 -17.06
CA GLY A 107 6.42 2.53 -16.38
C GLY A 107 6.23 2.69 -14.87
N TYR A 108 7.04 3.53 -14.21
CA TYR A 108 6.85 3.82 -12.78
C TYR A 108 5.55 4.57 -12.49
N LEU A 109 5.19 5.54 -13.32
CA LEU A 109 3.92 6.26 -13.20
C LEU A 109 2.72 5.33 -13.43
N GLN A 110 2.82 4.39 -14.38
CA GLN A 110 1.79 3.39 -14.63
C GLN A 110 1.64 2.43 -13.44
N ARG A 111 2.74 2.00 -12.80
CA ARG A 111 2.70 1.18 -11.57
C ARG A 111 2.00 1.94 -10.43
N PHE A 112 2.33 3.21 -10.23
CA PHE A 112 1.60 4.07 -9.28
C PHE A 112 0.11 4.17 -9.66
N GLY A 113 -0.18 4.34 -10.95
CA GLY A 113 -1.53 4.42 -11.49
C GLY A 113 -2.35 3.15 -11.24
N ALA A 114 -1.73 1.98 -11.39
CA ALA A 114 -2.37 0.69 -11.11
C ALA A 114 -2.74 0.55 -9.62
N ALA A 115 -1.92 1.08 -8.71
CA ALA A 115 -2.17 0.99 -7.27
C ALA A 115 -3.19 2.02 -6.74
N TYR A 116 -3.14 3.27 -7.23
CA TYR A 116 -3.88 4.41 -6.68
C TYR A 116 -4.76 5.16 -7.70
N GLY A 117 -4.87 4.63 -8.92
CA GLY A 117 -5.68 5.19 -10.01
C GLY A 117 -4.90 5.98 -11.06
N ASP A 118 -5.46 6.06 -12.27
CA ASP A 118 -4.82 6.59 -13.48
C ASP A 118 -4.48 8.08 -13.41
N LEU A 119 -3.21 8.39 -13.64
CA LEU A 119 -2.70 9.76 -13.56
C LEU A 119 -3.10 10.58 -14.81
N PRO A 120 -3.41 11.89 -14.66
CA PRO A 120 -3.64 12.77 -15.81
C PRO A 120 -2.42 12.82 -16.75
N GLU A 121 -2.66 13.03 -18.04
CA GLU A 121 -1.60 13.13 -19.06
C GLU A 121 -0.62 14.28 -18.75
N LYS A 122 -1.12 15.42 -18.26
CA LYS A 122 -0.29 16.55 -17.81
C LYS A 122 0.74 16.16 -16.75
N VAL A 123 0.40 15.25 -15.84
CA VAL A 123 1.35 14.75 -14.82
C VAL A 123 2.46 13.96 -15.50
N HIS A 124 2.12 13.07 -16.44
CA HIS A 124 3.11 12.31 -17.20
C HIS A 124 4.09 13.22 -17.95
N GLU A 125 3.58 14.22 -18.67
CA GLU A 125 4.43 15.16 -19.42
C GLU A 125 5.36 15.97 -18.50
N THR A 126 4.84 16.42 -17.35
CA THR A 126 5.59 17.25 -16.41
C THR A 126 6.72 16.46 -15.75
N VAL A 127 6.44 15.23 -15.30
CA VAL A 127 7.44 14.34 -14.69
C VAL A 127 8.48 13.91 -15.73
N GLN A 128 8.08 13.58 -16.96
CA GLN A 128 9.02 13.26 -18.04
C GLN A 128 9.91 14.45 -18.42
N GLY A 129 9.41 15.67 -18.29
CA GLY A 129 10.17 16.91 -18.47
C GLY A 129 11.10 17.27 -17.31
N ASN A 130 11.26 16.39 -16.32
CA ASN A 130 12.07 16.60 -15.11
C ASN A 130 11.66 17.83 -14.29
N ARG A 131 10.38 18.20 -14.36
CA ARG A 131 9.82 19.33 -13.58
C ARG A 131 9.17 18.79 -12.31
N PHE A 132 9.93 18.76 -11.22
CA PHE A 132 9.45 18.33 -9.91
C PHE A 132 8.61 19.42 -9.22
N ALA A 133 7.50 19.79 -9.85
CA ALA A 133 6.50 20.61 -9.19
C ALA A 133 5.78 19.78 -8.12
N ARG A 134 5.50 20.38 -6.96
CA ARG A 134 4.69 19.73 -5.93
C ARG A 134 3.27 19.56 -6.45
N TYR A 135 2.82 18.32 -6.58
CA TYR A 135 1.45 18.04 -7.00
C TYR A 135 0.47 18.28 -5.86
N THR A 136 -0.64 18.92 -6.20
CA THR A 136 -1.75 19.23 -5.30
C THR A 136 -3.00 18.48 -5.74
N ARG A 137 -4.03 18.50 -4.91
CA ARG A 137 -5.30 17.82 -5.24
C ARG A 137 -5.92 18.33 -6.55
N SER A 138 -5.84 19.62 -6.83
CA SER A 138 -6.43 20.23 -8.03
C SER A 138 -5.80 19.73 -9.33
N ASP A 139 -4.59 19.19 -9.28
CA ASP A 139 -3.94 18.63 -10.46
C ASP A 139 -4.58 17.31 -10.93
N PHE A 140 -5.44 16.70 -10.10
CA PHE A 140 -6.12 15.42 -10.37
C PHE A 140 -7.62 15.56 -10.65
N ASP A 141 -8.18 16.78 -10.65
CA ASP A 141 -9.62 16.99 -10.81
C ASP A 141 -10.15 16.57 -12.21
N SER A 142 -9.26 16.41 -13.19
CA SER A 142 -9.61 15.97 -14.56
C SER A 142 -9.50 14.46 -14.80
N SER A 143 -8.93 13.67 -13.87
CA SER A 143 -8.85 12.21 -14.02
C SER A 143 -10.08 11.54 -13.41
N THR A 144 -11.22 11.58 -14.11
CA THR A 144 -12.49 10.95 -13.70
C THR A 144 -12.66 9.51 -14.22
N GLY A 145 -11.63 8.93 -14.85
CA GLY A 145 -11.67 7.55 -15.33
C GLY A 145 -11.94 6.57 -14.19
N THR A 146 -12.84 5.61 -14.42
CA THR A 146 -13.04 4.46 -13.54
C THR A 146 -11.74 3.68 -13.45
N THR A 147 -10.96 3.99 -12.42
CA THR A 147 -9.65 3.38 -12.19
C THR A 147 -9.84 1.88 -12.02
N THR A 148 -9.00 1.05 -12.63
CA THR A 148 -8.95 -0.41 -12.39
C THR A 148 -8.90 -0.76 -10.89
N ALA A 149 -8.30 0.13 -10.09
CA ALA A 149 -8.28 0.07 -8.62
C ALA A 149 -9.66 0.14 -7.93
N ALA A 150 -10.72 0.58 -8.63
CA ALA A 150 -12.08 0.65 -8.11
C ALA A 150 -12.85 -0.68 -8.24
N ILE A 151 -12.44 -1.57 -9.15
CA ILE A 151 -13.12 -2.85 -9.39
C ILE A 151 -13.20 -3.69 -8.10
N PRO A 152 -12.11 -3.89 -7.33
CA PRO A 152 -12.19 -4.62 -6.05
C PRO A 152 -13.14 -3.97 -5.04
N VAL A 153 -13.20 -2.64 -5.03
CA VAL A 153 -14.06 -1.88 -4.11
C VAL A 153 -15.52 -2.14 -4.47
N LEU A 154 -15.88 -2.08 -5.76
CA LEU A 154 -17.22 -2.40 -6.24
C LEU A 154 -17.60 -3.85 -5.90
N THR A 155 -16.74 -4.83 -6.19
CA THR A 155 -16.98 -6.24 -5.87
C THR A 155 -17.24 -6.45 -4.37
N SER A 156 -16.40 -5.87 -3.52
CA SER A 156 -16.58 -5.97 -2.07
C SER A 156 -17.87 -5.28 -1.59
N THR A 157 -18.24 -4.15 -2.21
CA THR A 157 -19.45 -3.41 -1.87
C THR A 157 -20.70 -4.21 -2.23
N VAL A 158 -20.71 -4.86 -3.39
CA VAL A 158 -21.80 -5.77 -3.80
C VAL A 158 -21.91 -6.95 -2.83
N LEU A 159 -20.80 -7.61 -2.49
CA LEU A 159 -20.81 -8.73 -1.54
C LEU A 159 -21.29 -8.31 -0.14
N ILE A 160 -20.83 -7.17 0.35
CA ILE A 160 -21.28 -6.60 1.63
C ILE A 160 -22.77 -6.26 1.57
N SER A 161 -23.24 -5.72 0.45
CA SER A 161 -24.66 -5.39 0.25
C SER A 161 -25.55 -6.64 0.28
N ILE A 162 -25.12 -7.71 -0.39
CA ILE A 162 -25.81 -9.00 -0.33
C ILE A 162 -25.81 -9.55 1.10
N GLY A 163 -24.66 -9.53 1.79
CA GLY A 163 -24.56 -10.02 3.16
C GLY A 163 -25.49 -9.26 4.12
N TRP A 164 -25.52 -7.92 4.03
CA TRP A 164 -26.42 -7.11 4.84
C TRP A 164 -27.90 -7.32 4.49
N LEU A 165 -28.24 -7.49 3.20
CA LEU A 165 -29.59 -7.83 2.77
C LEU A 165 -30.06 -9.19 3.32
N LEU A 166 -29.16 -10.17 3.43
CA LEU A 166 -29.44 -11.46 4.08
C LEU A 166 -29.59 -11.32 5.60
N THR A 167 -28.79 -10.47 6.25
CA THR A 167 -28.90 -10.27 7.71
C THR A 167 -30.14 -9.49 8.11
N LEU A 168 -30.59 -8.59 7.24
CA LEU A 168 -31.71 -7.69 7.45
C LEU A 168 -32.61 -7.73 6.19
N PRO A 169 -33.39 -8.80 5.98
CA PRO A 169 -34.27 -8.95 4.82
C PRO A 169 -35.33 -7.84 4.72
N PRO A 170 -35.85 -7.53 3.52
CA PRO A 170 -36.83 -6.48 3.34
C PRO A 170 -38.12 -6.80 4.12
N ILE A 171 -38.61 -5.81 4.88
CA ILE A 171 -39.89 -5.91 5.59
C ILE A 171 -41.01 -5.91 4.55
N HIS A 172 -41.87 -6.93 4.59
CA HIS A 172 -43.07 -6.98 3.76
C HIS A 172 -44.13 -6.12 4.44
N VAL A 173 -44.47 -4.98 3.82
CA VAL A 173 -45.56 -4.10 4.29
C VAL A 173 -46.88 -4.77 3.91
N GLY A 174 -47.35 -5.71 4.74
CA GLY A 174 -48.54 -6.51 4.44
C GLY A 174 -49.25 -6.97 5.69
N ALA A 175 -49.99 -6.05 6.33
CA ALA A 175 -51.27 -6.20 7.04
C ALA A 175 -51.37 -5.16 8.17
N PRO A 176 -52.42 -4.33 8.24
CA PRO A 176 -52.64 -3.45 9.39
C PRO A 176 -52.92 -4.29 10.64
N PRO A 177 -52.27 -4.01 11.78
CA PRO A 177 -52.63 -4.67 13.04
C PRO A 177 -53.99 -4.15 13.51
N SER A 178 -54.95 -5.07 13.63
CA SER A 178 -56.23 -4.85 14.31
C SER A 178 -56.01 -4.69 15.82
N ASP A 179 -56.49 -3.58 16.36
CA ASP A 179 -56.90 -3.34 17.75
C ASP A 179 -55.89 -3.69 18.87
N GLY A 180 -55.00 -2.75 19.18
CA GLY A 180 -54.15 -2.76 20.39
C GLY A 180 -53.64 -1.34 20.72
N PRO A 181 -53.19 -1.06 21.96
CA PRO A 181 -52.74 0.27 22.36
C PRO A 181 -51.57 0.74 21.49
N GLU A 182 -51.85 1.73 20.65
CA GLU A 182 -51.03 2.17 19.50
C GLU A 182 -49.58 2.51 19.86
N SER A 183 -49.32 2.99 21.07
CA SER A 183 -47.99 3.45 21.51
C SER A 183 -47.03 2.33 21.92
N ALA A 184 -47.51 1.23 22.50
CA ALA A 184 -46.66 0.09 22.88
C ALA A 184 -46.32 -0.80 21.68
N VAL A 185 -47.28 -0.95 20.75
CA VAL A 185 -47.11 -1.71 19.50
C VAL A 185 -46.10 -1.04 18.58
N ALA A 186 -46.10 0.30 18.50
CA ALA A 186 -45.12 1.05 17.73
C ALA A 186 -43.69 0.83 18.24
N VAL A 187 -43.42 1.03 19.54
CA VAL A 187 -42.07 0.86 20.12
C VAL A 187 -41.52 -0.55 19.92
N VAL A 188 -42.35 -1.58 20.13
CA VAL A 188 -41.97 -2.98 19.90
C VAL A 188 -41.68 -3.25 18.40
N ALA A 189 -42.43 -2.64 17.48
CA ALA A 189 -42.17 -2.73 16.04
C ALA A 189 -40.85 -2.07 15.62
N TRP A 190 -40.43 -0.96 16.26
CA TRP A 190 -39.11 -0.34 16.02
C TRP A 190 -37.95 -1.24 16.42
N PHE A 191 -38.05 -1.92 17.56
CA PHE A 191 -37.03 -2.88 17.98
C PHE A 191 -36.96 -4.08 17.03
N HIS A 192 -38.11 -4.66 16.64
CA HIS A 192 -38.15 -5.77 15.67
C HIS A 192 -37.71 -5.38 14.25
N ALA A 193 -37.86 -4.12 13.86
CA ALA A 193 -37.38 -3.64 12.56
C ALA A 193 -35.85 -3.59 12.45
N LEU A 194 -35.14 -3.58 13.59
CA LEU A 194 -33.67 -3.59 13.65
C LEU A 194 -33.09 -4.91 14.17
N THR A 195 -33.93 -5.88 14.55
CA THR A 195 -33.44 -7.20 14.97
C THR A 195 -32.95 -7.99 13.75
N PRO A 196 -31.66 -8.37 13.70
CA PRO A 196 -31.13 -9.20 12.63
C PRO A 196 -31.63 -10.65 12.77
N GLU A 197 -31.73 -11.36 11.65
CA GLU A 197 -31.91 -12.81 11.71
C GLU A 197 -30.63 -13.48 12.21
N LEU A 198 -30.69 -14.09 13.39
CA LEU A 198 -29.53 -14.71 14.07
C LEU A 198 -29.22 -16.12 13.55
N GLN A 199 -29.09 -16.26 12.23
CA GLN A 199 -28.62 -17.49 11.63
C GLN A 199 -27.09 -17.61 11.79
N PRO A 200 -26.52 -18.82 11.90
CA PRO A 200 -25.07 -18.99 12.00
C PRO A 200 -24.31 -18.28 10.86
N VAL A 201 -24.84 -18.33 9.64
CA VAL A 201 -24.22 -17.74 8.44
C VAL A 201 -24.23 -16.20 8.50
N THR A 202 -25.33 -15.59 8.93
CA THR A 202 -25.43 -14.13 9.07
C THR A 202 -24.49 -13.62 10.16
N LEU A 203 -24.35 -14.37 11.26
CA LEU A 203 -23.38 -14.06 12.31
C LEU A 203 -21.92 -14.15 11.84
N ALA A 204 -21.60 -15.14 11.01
CA ALA A 204 -20.28 -15.23 10.38
C ALA A 204 -20.00 -14.04 9.46
N PHE A 205 -20.99 -13.62 8.67
CA PHE A 205 -20.88 -12.40 7.88
C PHE A 205 -20.65 -11.16 8.76
N VAL A 206 -21.41 -10.98 9.85
CA VAL A 206 -21.25 -9.84 10.76
C VAL A 206 -19.84 -9.82 11.37
N GLY A 207 -19.31 -10.97 11.78
CA GLY A 207 -17.93 -11.09 12.24
C GLY A 207 -16.89 -10.74 11.17
N ALA A 208 -17.09 -11.22 9.94
CA ALA A 208 -16.23 -10.90 8.80
C ALA A 208 -16.27 -9.40 8.43
N TYR A 209 -17.46 -8.79 8.47
CA TYR A 209 -17.65 -7.37 8.24
C TYR A 209 -16.96 -6.52 9.32
N PHE A 210 -17.15 -6.87 10.59
CA PHE A 210 -16.50 -6.18 11.72
C PHE A 210 -14.97 -6.17 11.58
N PHE A 211 -14.36 -7.34 11.34
CA PHE A 211 -12.92 -7.42 11.13
C PHE A 211 -12.48 -6.62 9.89
N SER A 212 -13.22 -6.76 8.80
CA SER A 212 -12.91 -6.06 7.54
C SER A 212 -12.91 -4.55 7.74
N LEU A 213 -13.87 -4.00 8.48
CA LEU A 213 -13.92 -2.57 8.78
C LEU A 213 -12.73 -2.13 9.63
N GLN A 214 -12.37 -2.88 10.67
CA GLN A 214 -11.18 -2.59 11.49
C GLN A 214 -9.89 -2.63 10.65
N MET A 215 -9.77 -3.62 9.78
CA MET A 215 -8.62 -3.79 8.89
C MET A 215 -8.50 -2.63 7.89
N LEU A 216 -9.62 -2.26 7.24
CA LEU A 216 -9.66 -1.13 6.31
C LEU A 216 -9.37 0.20 7.02
N PHE A 217 -9.93 0.42 8.22
CA PHE A 217 -9.66 1.61 9.02
C PHE A 217 -8.19 1.70 9.41
N ARG A 218 -7.58 0.60 9.86
CA ARG A 218 -6.15 0.55 10.17
C ARG A 218 -5.30 0.87 8.94
N ARG A 219 -5.62 0.30 7.77
CA ARG A 219 -4.94 0.59 6.51
C ARG A 219 -5.13 2.03 6.05
N TYR A 220 -6.32 2.61 6.25
CA TYR A 220 -6.60 4.03 6.02
C TYR A 220 -5.69 4.92 6.88
N ALA A 221 -5.62 4.65 8.19
CA ALA A 221 -4.79 5.42 9.13
C ALA A 221 -3.29 5.32 8.80
N LEU A 222 -2.83 4.14 8.35
CA LEU A 222 -1.44 3.88 7.98
C LEU A 222 -1.07 4.33 6.56
N LYS A 223 -1.99 4.96 5.82
CA LYS A 223 -1.79 5.38 4.43
C LYS A 223 -1.45 4.22 3.47
N ASP A 224 -2.09 3.08 3.68
CA ASP A 224 -1.92 1.83 2.93
C ASP A 224 -3.28 1.23 2.50
N LEU A 225 -4.22 2.11 2.13
CA LEU A 225 -5.53 1.67 1.65
C LEU A 225 -5.52 1.53 0.12
N ARG A 226 -5.09 0.36 -0.35
CA ARG A 226 -5.09 -0.03 -1.77
C ARG A 226 -6.39 -0.75 -2.15
N GLY A 227 -6.69 -0.80 -3.46
CA GLY A 227 -7.82 -1.58 -3.99
C GLY A 227 -7.70 -3.08 -3.63
N SER A 228 -6.49 -3.63 -3.60
CA SER A 228 -6.22 -5.02 -3.21
C SER A 228 -6.71 -5.36 -1.80
N ALA A 229 -6.74 -4.40 -0.87
CA ALA A 229 -7.28 -4.64 0.47
C ALA A 229 -8.76 -5.06 0.44
N TYR A 230 -9.53 -4.58 -0.54
CA TYR A 230 -10.94 -4.95 -0.72
C TYR A 230 -11.11 -6.36 -1.32
N ILE A 231 -10.10 -6.87 -2.03
CA ILE A 231 -10.05 -8.30 -2.41
C ILE A 231 -9.96 -9.16 -1.15
N ALA A 232 -9.09 -8.79 -0.20
CA ALA A 232 -8.96 -9.50 1.07
C ALA A 232 -10.28 -9.47 1.89
N VAL A 233 -11.02 -8.36 1.85
CA VAL A 233 -12.38 -8.28 2.43
C VAL A 233 -13.33 -9.26 1.75
N SER A 234 -13.30 -9.32 0.41
CA SER A 234 -14.18 -10.19 -0.38
C SER A 234 -13.90 -11.66 -0.10
N ILE A 235 -12.63 -12.07 -0.13
CA ILE A 235 -12.18 -13.42 0.22
C ILE A 235 -12.58 -13.77 1.66
N ARG A 236 -12.39 -12.85 2.61
CA ARG A 236 -12.77 -13.09 4.01
C ARG A 236 -14.25 -13.36 4.18
N VAL A 237 -15.12 -12.56 3.55
CA VAL A 237 -16.57 -12.75 3.60
C VAL A 237 -16.97 -14.10 3.00
N ILE A 238 -16.41 -14.45 1.84
CA ILE A 238 -16.67 -15.72 1.16
C ILE A 238 -16.23 -16.91 2.03
N LEU A 239 -15.01 -16.88 2.57
CA LEU A 239 -14.47 -17.93 3.43
C LEU A 239 -15.27 -18.08 4.73
N ALA A 240 -15.72 -16.98 5.32
CA ALA A 240 -16.57 -17.02 6.52
C ALA A 240 -17.89 -17.75 6.25
N ILE A 241 -18.55 -17.42 5.14
CA ILE A 241 -19.83 -18.05 4.75
C ILE A 241 -19.63 -19.54 4.45
N ILE A 242 -18.65 -19.89 3.60
CA ILE A 242 -18.36 -21.29 3.25
C ILE A 242 -17.96 -22.08 4.49
N GLY A 243 -17.09 -21.52 5.33
CA GLY A 243 -16.63 -22.16 6.56
C GLY A 243 -17.78 -22.45 7.53
N THR A 244 -18.72 -21.50 7.67
CA THR A 244 -19.91 -21.71 8.49
C THR A 244 -20.86 -22.74 7.90
N TRP A 245 -21.05 -22.79 6.58
CA TRP A 245 -21.84 -23.87 5.96
C TRP A 245 -21.27 -25.25 6.27
N VAL A 246 -19.95 -25.44 6.09
CA VAL A 246 -19.29 -26.70 6.44
C VAL A 246 -19.48 -27.01 7.92
N LEU A 247 -19.29 -26.02 8.80
CA LEU A 247 -19.49 -26.20 10.24
C LEU A 247 -20.93 -26.60 10.59
N THR A 248 -21.93 -25.99 9.95
CA THR A 248 -23.34 -26.33 10.19
C THR A 248 -23.67 -27.75 9.76
N VAL A 249 -23.16 -28.22 8.61
CA VAL A 249 -23.36 -29.59 8.13
C VAL A 249 -22.69 -30.60 9.08
N VAL A 250 -21.45 -30.34 9.48
CA VAL A 250 -20.75 -31.22 10.44
C VAL A 250 -21.46 -31.26 11.79
N ASN A 251 -21.97 -30.12 12.27
CA ASN A 251 -22.69 -30.06 13.53
C ASN A 251 -24.07 -30.76 13.47
N GLN A 252 -24.72 -30.81 12.30
CA GLN A 252 -25.97 -31.57 12.12
C GLN A 252 -25.76 -33.07 12.34
N GLU A 253 -24.66 -33.62 11.82
CA GLU A 253 -24.31 -35.04 11.96
C GLU A 253 -23.78 -35.38 13.36
N THR A 254 -22.90 -34.54 13.89
CA THR A 254 -22.15 -34.85 15.12
C THR A 254 -22.84 -34.34 16.39
N LYS A 255 -23.72 -33.33 16.28
CA LYS A 255 -24.41 -32.64 17.39
C LYS A 255 -23.47 -32.21 18.53
N LEU A 256 -22.22 -31.88 18.19
CA LEU A 256 -21.18 -31.55 19.17
C LEU A 256 -21.34 -30.17 19.80
N LEU A 257 -21.94 -29.23 19.07
CA LEU A 257 -22.10 -27.84 19.50
C LEU A 257 -23.57 -27.51 19.69
N ASP A 258 -23.90 -26.96 20.85
CA ASP A 258 -25.20 -26.35 21.10
C ASP A 258 -25.46 -25.20 20.12
N PRO A 259 -26.74 -24.90 19.77
CA PRO A 259 -27.08 -23.84 18.82
C PRO A 259 -26.47 -22.47 19.17
N ALA A 260 -26.43 -22.12 20.45
CA ALA A 260 -25.83 -20.86 20.93
C ALA A 260 -24.30 -20.84 20.76
N VAL A 261 -23.65 -21.97 20.98
CA VAL A 261 -22.20 -22.12 20.77
C VAL A 261 -21.88 -22.09 19.28
N LEU A 262 -22.69 -22.76 18.45
CA LEU A 262 -22.55 -22.74 16.98
C LEU A 262 -22.64 -21.30 16.43
N ALA A 263 -23.58 -20.51 16.93
CA ALA A 263 -23.71 -19.08 16.60
C ALA A 263 -22.45 -18.28 16.97
N THR A 264 -21.94 -18.47 18.19
CA THR A 264 -20.73 -17.78 18.69
C THR A 264 -19.47 -18.18 17.92
N VAL A 265 -19.32 -19.47 17.62
CA VAL A 265 -18.21 -19.99 16.82
C VAL A 265 -18.31 -19.45 15.38
N SER A 266 -19.51 -19.37 14.82
CA SER A 266 -19.70 -18.82 13.46
C SER A 266 -19.30 -17.35 13.38
N PHE A 267 -19.66 -16.52 14.37
CA PHE A 267 -19.18 -15.14 14.46
C PHE A 267 -17.64 -15.09 14.54
N THR A 268 -17.05 -15.90 15.42
CA THR A 268 -15.60 -15.96 15.61
C THR A 268 -14.88 -16.39 14.34
N LEU A 269 -15.47 -17.32 13.58
CA LEU A 269 -14.97 -17.79 12.29
C LEU A 269 -14.89 -16.65 11.26
N GLY A 270 -15.89 -15.77 11.26
CA GLY A 270 -15.88 -14.56 10.45
C GLY A 270 -14.76 -13.59 10.82
N VAL A 271 -14.55 -13.36 12.12
CA VAL A 271 -13.49 -12.46 12.61
C VAL A 271 -12.11 -13.02 12.27
N PHE A 272 -11.88 -14.30 12.56
CA PHE A 272 -10.59 -14.97 12.39
C PHE A 272 -10.72 -16.22 11.50
N PRO A 273 -10.64 -16.09 10.16
CA PRO A 273 -10.70 -17.23 9.24
C PRO A 273 -9.62 -18.28 9.53
N LEU A 274 -8.46 -17.87 10.05
CA LEU A 274 -7.36 -18.78 10.42
C LEU A 274 -7.76 -19.78 11.53
N VAL A 275 -8.76 -19.47 12.35
CA VAL A 275 -9.32 -20.42 13.32
C VAL A 275 -9.95 -21.61 12.62
N LEU A 276 -10.51 -21.43 11.41
CA LEU A 276 -11.02 -22.53 10.58
C LEU A 276 -9.92 -23.58 10.35
N TRP A 277 -8.71 -23.14 9.98
CA TRP A 277 -7.59 -24.04 9.72
C TRP A 277 -7.12 -24.76 10.98
N GLN A 278 -7.14 -24.07 12.13
CA GLN A 278 -6.78 -24.69 13.42
C GLN A 278 -7.80 -25.76 13.84
N LEU A 279 -9.09 -25.51 13.64
CA LEU A 279 -10.16 -26.48 13.91
C LEU A 279 -10.04 -27.69 12.97
N ILE A 280 -9.90 -27.45 11.65
CA ILE A 280 -9.69 -28.51 10.65
C ILE A 280 -8.46 -29.34 11.02
N THR A 281 -7.32 -28.71 11.29
CA THR A 281 -6.07 -29.43 11.60
C THR A 281 -6.11 -30.12 12.95
N GLN A 282 -6.79 -29.60 13.97
CA GLN A 282 -6.99 -30.32 15.23
C GLN A 282 -7.84 -31.57 15.04
N HIS A 283 -8.93 -31.49 14.27
CA HIS A 283 -9.75 -32.65 13.95
C HIS A 283 -9.02 -33.65 13.07
N LEU A 284 -8.30 -33.19 12.03
CA LEU A 284 -7.47 -34.05 11.18
C LEU A 284 -6.34 -34.69 11.99
N LYS A 285 -5.62 -33.97 12.85
CA LYS A 285 -4.55 -34.54 13.69
C LYS A 285 -5.07 -35.54 14.71
N ARG A 286 -6.27 -35.31 15.26
CA ARG A 286 -6.93 -36.27 16.16
C ARG A 286 -7.34 -37.55 15.41
N GLN A 287 -7.60 -37.46 14.11
CA GLN A 287 -8.05 -38.57 13.28
C GLN A 287 -6.93 -39.20 12.43
N THR A 288 -5.81 -38.50 12.23
CA THR A 288 -4.64 -38.93 11.46
C THR A 288 -3.33 -38.46 12.11
N TYR A 289 -2.45 -39.41 12.43
CA TYR A 289 -1.10 -39.21 13.02
C TYR A 289 -0.08 -38.61 12.03
N LEU A 290 -0.48 -37.65 11.18
CA LEU A 290 0.44 -37.03 10.22
C LEU A 290 1.11 -35.80 10.83
N THR A 291 2.37 -36.00 11.23
CA THR A 291 3.28 -34.93 11.65
C THR A 291 3.71 -34.12 10.43
N VAL A 292 3.17 -32.90 10.28
CA VAL A 292 3.57 -31.99 9.20
C VAL A 292 4.98 -31.45 9.49
N PRO A 293 5.97 -31.63 8.58
CA PRO A 293 7.31 -31.08 8.75
C PRO A 293 7.28 -29.55 8.85
N GLY A 294 8.16 -28.98 9.68
CA GLY A 294 8.27 -27.53 9.83
C GLY A 294 8.73 -26.88 8.52
N MET A 295 7.91 -25.99 7.96
CA MET A 295 8.19 -25.21 6.75
C MET A 295 9.16 -24.04 7.04
N ARG A 296 10.36 -24.32 7.55
CA ARG A 296 11.38 -23.28 7.78
C ARG A 296 12.32 -23.22 6.59
N THR A 297 12.25 -22.12 5.84
CA THR A 297 13.13 -21.85 4.69
C THR A 297 14.52 -21.46 5.18
N PRO A 298 15.61 -21.96 4.57
CA PRO A 298 16.96 -21.47 4.86
C PRO A 298 17.05 -19.98 4.51
N LEU A 299 17.80 -19.19 5.31
CA LEU A 299 17.92 -17.73 5.16
C LEU A 299 16.57 -16.99 5.32
N SER A 300 15.86 -17.28 6.42
CA SER A 300 14.64 -16.58 6.81
C SER A 300 14.86 -15.09 7.08
N LEU A 301 13.82 -14.29 6.90
CA LEU A 301 13.88 -12.83 7.02
C LEU A 301 14.14 -12.32 8.46
N ASP A 302 13.87 -13.14 9.47
CA ASP A 302 14.11 -12.85 10.88
C ASP A 302 15.59 -12.56 11.21
N GLN A 303 16.52 -12.95 10.34
CA GLN A 303 17.94 -12.66 10.50
C GLN A 303 18.29 -11.20 10.18
N LEU A 304 17.40 -10.44 9.53
CA LEU A 304 17.64 -9.03 9.20
C LEU A 304 17.45 -8.15 10.44
N ASP A 305 18.40 -7.27 10.70
CA ASP A 305 18.41 -6.44 11.90
C ASP A 305 17.22 -5.46 11.90
N GLY A 306 16.48 -5.43 13.00
CA GLY A 306 15.34 -4.52 13.19
C GLY A 306 14.08 -4.89 12.40
N LEU A 307 14.04 -6.07 11.78
CA LEU A 307 12.80 -6.61 11.23
C LEU A 307 11.90 -7.10 12.37
N THR A 308 10.62 -6.72 12.34
CA THR A 308 9.64 -7.19 13.31
C THR A 308 8.73 -8.22 12.65
N VAL A 309 8.02 -9.02 13.43
CA VAL A 309 7.01 -9.97 12.91
C VAL A 309 5.98 -9.27 12.02
N TRP A 310 5.63 -8.01 12.35
CA TRP A 310 4.72 -7.21 11.52
C TRP A 310 5.33 -6.78 10.19
N HIS A 311 6.62 -6.45 10.16
CA HIS A 311 7.31 -6.13 8.92
C HIS A 311 7.46 -7.37 8.04
N GLN A 312 7.79 -8.51 8.65
CA GLN A 312 7.89 -9.79 7.96
C GLN A 312 6.57 -10.15 7.26
N ALA A 313 5.43 -10.10 7.97
CA ALA A 313 4.13 -10.40 7.36
C ALA A 313 3.80 -9.48 6.17
N ARG A 314 4.27 -8.22 6.17
CA ARG A 314 4.08 -7.29 5.05
C ARG A 314 5.01 -7.55 3.86
N LEU A 315 6.19 -8.09 4.10
CA LEU A 315 7.10 -8.53 3.05
C LEU A 315 6.59 -9.84 2.43
N GLU A 316 6.07 -10.75 3.24
CA GLU A 316 5.43 -11.98 2.79
C GLU A 316 4.17 -11.70 1.94
N GLU A 317 3.39 -10.64 2.28
CA GLU A 317 2.28 -10.15 1.42
C GLU A 317 2.74 -9.77 -0.01
N GLU A 318 4.02 -9.43 -0.21
CA GLU A 318 4.61 -9.05 -1.50
C GLU A 318 5.60 -10.13 -2.02
N ASP A 319 5.43 -11.40 -1.62
CA ASP A 319 6.21 -12.55 -2.07
C ASP A 319 7.70 -12.52 -1.66
N ILE A 320 8.01 -11.80 -0.59
CA ILE A 320 9.36 -11.75 -0.01
C ILE A 320 9.34 -12.54 1.28
N GLU A 321 9.82 -13.78 1.19
CA GLU A 321 9.79 -14.75 2.29
C GLU A 321 11.20 -15.05 2.84
N ASN A 322 12.25 -14.71 2.10
CA ASN A 322 13.63 -15.03 2.45
C ASN A 322 14.61 -13.90 2.07
N ILE A 323 15.83 -13.98 2.60
CA ILE A 323 16.87 -12.96 2.41
C ILE A 323 17.27 -12.79 0.93
N PRO A 324 17.53 -13.86 0.14
CA PRO A 324 17.78 -13.71 -1.30
C PRO A 324 16.69 -12.93 -2.03
N ASN A 325 15.40 -13.23 -1.79
CA ASN A 325 14.28 -12.51 -2.38
C ASN A 325 14.31 -11.03 -2.00
N MET A 326 14.64 -10.71 -0.74
CA MET A 326 14.78 -9.31 -0.29
C MET A 326 15.95 -8.59 -0.96
N ALA A 327 17.06 -9.29 -1.25
CA ALA A 327 18.22 -8.73 -1.92
C ALA A 327 17.96 -8.38 -3.40
N THR A 328 17.08 -9.14 -4.06
CA THR A 328 16.74 -8.97 -5.49
C THR A 328 15.37 -8.35 -5.74
N ALA A 329 14.64 -7.96 -4.69
CA ALA A 329 13.31 -7.37 -4.79
C ALA A 329 13.29 -6.08 -5.64
N ASP A 330 12.19 -5.83 -6.33
CA ASP A 330 11.96 -4.53 -6.99
C ASP A 330 11.67 -3.47 -5.91
N LEU A 331 12.68 -2.65 -5.61
CA LEU A 331 12.59 -1.60 -4.61
C LEU A 331 11.46 -0.60 -4.88
N VAL A 332 11.15 -0.33 -6.16
CA VAL A 332 10.08 0.63 -6.52
C VAL A 332 8.73 0.07 -6.11
N ASP A 333 8.48 -1.20 -6.45
CA ASP A 333 7.22 -1.85 -6.12
C ASP A 333 7.11 -2.04 -4.60
N LEU A 334 8.20 -2.42 -3.94
CA LEU A 334 8.22 -2.60 -2.49
C LEU A 334 7.90 -1.30 -1.72
N LEU A 335 8.48 -0.18 -2.14
CA LEU A 335 8.21 1.15 -1.57
C LEU A 335 6.78 1.61 -1.83
N LEU A 336 6.24 1.30 -3.02
CA LEU A 336 4.89 1.67 -3.42
C LEU A 336 3.83 0.87 -2.66
N ASN A 337 4.08 -0.43 -2.48
CA ASN A 337 3.10 -1.39 -2.01
C ASN A 337 3.14 -1.61 -0.50
N THR A 338 4.30 -1.83 0.10
CA THR A 338 4.36 -2.18 1.54
C THR A 338 4.11 -0.99 2.46
N ARG A 339 4.38 0.23 1.96
CA ARG A 339 4.31 1.49 2.72
C ARG A 339 5.15 1.47 4.01
N LEU A 340 6.16 0.59 4.07
CA LEU A 340 7.17 0.61 5.12
C LEU A 340 8.07 1.83 4.92
N ALA A 341 8.71 2.28 6.00
CA ALA A 341 9.58 3.46 5.93
C ALA A 341 10.69 3.23 4.88
N PRO A 342 10.87 4.13 3.89
CA PRO A 342 11.81 3.90 2.80
C PRO A 342 13.23 3.62 3.26
N ASN A 343 13.71 4.34 4.28
CA ASN A 343 15.04 4.10 4.85
C ASN A 343 15.20 2.68 5.43
N ARG A 344 14.13 2.07 5.97
CA ARG A 344 14.16 0.70 6.51
C ARG A 344 14.24 -0.33 5.40
N ILE A 345 13.44 -0.15 4.35
CA ILE A 345 13.47 -0.99 3.16
C ILE A 345 14.88 -1.03 2.57
N ILE A 346 15.47 0.15 2.35
CA ILE A 346 16.80 0.27 1.77
C ILE A 346 17.86 -0.36 2.68
N ASP A 347 17.75 -0.18 3.99
CA ASP A 347 18.67 -0.80 4.94
C ASP A 347 18.56 -2.33 4.93
N TRP A 348 17.35 -2.88 4.97
CA TRP A 348 17.12 -4.33 4.90
C TRP A 348 17.56 -4.93 3.57
N THR A 349 17.34 -4.26 2.44
CA THR A 349 17.87 -4.72 1.15
C THR A 349 19.40 -4.72 1.14
N ASP A 350 20.03 -3.69 1.71
CA ASP A 350 21.50 -3.60 1.81
C ASP A 350 22.11 -4.69 2.70
N GLN A 351 21.46 -4.99 3.83
CA GLN A 351 21.80 -6.14 4.68
C GLN A 351 21.60 -7.46 3.92
N ALA A 352 20.47 -7.60 3.22
CA ALA A 352 20.13 -8.82 2.48
C ALA A 352 21.10 -9.12 1.35
N ILE A 353 21.58 -8.08 0.64
CA ILE A 353 22.64 -8.21 -0.37
C ILE A 353 23.89 -8.85 0.28
N LEU A 354 24.34 -8.34 1.42
CA LEU A 354 25.50 -8.90 2.12
C LEU A 354 25.25 -10.35 2.56
N TYR A 355 24.11 -10.61 3.20
CA TYR A 355 23.80 -11.90 3.81
C TYR A 355 23.61 -13.01 2.77
N THR A 356 23.06 -12.69 1.61
CA THR A 356 22.94 -13.62 0.47
C THR A 356 24.29 -14.18 0.06
N HIS A 357 25.33 -13.33 0.00
CA HIS A 357 26.67 -13.75 -0.40
C HIS A 357 27.49 -14.39 0.73
N LEU A 358 27.16 -14.12 1.98
CA LEU A 358 27.78 -14.78 3.13
C LEU A 358 27.22 -16.20 3.39
N GLY A 359 26.03 -16.51 2.87
CA GLY A 359 25.36 -17.81 3.02
C GLY A 359 24.72 -18.03 4.40
N PRO A 360 24.00 -19.15 4.60
CA PRO A 360 23.22 -19.43 5.81
C PRO A 360 24.10 -19.61 7.06
N THR A 361 23.62 -19.10 8.18
CA THR A 361 24.10 -19.39 9.53
C THR A 361 23.64 -20.79 9.95
N ALA A 362 24.56 -21.73 10.16
CA ALA A 362 24.26 -23.13 10.45
C ALA A 362 23.71 -23.33 11.88
N ARG A 363 22.44 -23.01 12.14
CA ARG A 363 21.77 -23.49 13.36
C ARG A 363 21.09 -24.83 13.06
N ASP A 364 21.90 -25.89 13.08
CA ASP A 364 21.57 -27.23 13.59
C ASP A 364 22.71 -28.21 13.24
N GLY A 365 23.48 -28.62 14.25
CA GLY A 365 24.08 -29.95 14.33
C GLY A 365 25.35 -30.32 13.55
N ALA A 366 25.79 -29.60 12.50
CA ALA A 366 27.02 -29.99 11.79
C ALA A 366 27.74 -28.80 11.12
N SER A 367 29.04 -28.65 11.42
CA SER A 367 30.01 -27.65 10.91
C SER A 367 29.94 -26.24 11.52
N GLY A 368 30.81 -25.97 12.50
CA GLY A 368 30.86 -24.78 13.35
C GLY A 368 31.55 -23.53 12.79
N GLU A 369 31.97 -23.50 11.52
CA GLU A 369 32.80 -22.38 11.00
C GLU A 369 32.01 -21.23 10.34
N ARG A 370 30.76 -21.44 9.91
CA ARG A 370 30.06 -20.46 9.05
C ARG A 370 29.33 -19.34 9.82
N HIS A 371 29.04 -19.53 11.10
CA HIS A 371 28.51 -18.46 11.97
C HIS A 371 29.50 -17.32 12.16
N GLU A 372 30.80 -17.62 12.03
CA GLU A 372 31.85 -16.68 12.37
C GLU A 372 31.92 -15.48 11.43
N LYS A 373 31.63 -15.66 10.14
CA LYS A 373 31.87 -14.57 9.16
C LYS A 373 30.92 -13.38 9.38
N ARG A 374 29.64 -13.65 9.62
CA ARG A 374 28.66 -12.60 9.92
C ARG A 374 28.95 -11.97 11.27
N GLU A 375 29.14 -12.77 12.32
CA GLU A 375 29.41 -12.28 13.67
C GLU A 375 30.71 -11.45 13.75
N ARG A 376 31.79 -11.90 13.08
CA ARG A 376 33.05 -11.14 12.94
C ARG A 376 32.84 -9.78 12.26
N LEU A 377 32.03 -9.72 11.20
CA LEU A 377 31.67 -8.45 10.54
C LEU A 377 30.82 -7.54 11.45
N HIS A 378 29.83 -8.12 12.15
CA HIS A 378 28.99 -7.39 13.08
C HIS A 378 29.77 -6.81 14.26
N ALA A 379 30.77 -7.53 14.78
CA ALA A 379 31.65 -7.06 15.84
C ALA A 379 32.44 -5.79 15.44
N LEU A 380 32.69 -5.61 14.14
CA LEU A 380 33.32 -4.41 13.57
C LEU A 380 32.31 -3.33 13.16
N GLY A 381 31.02 -3.54 13.43
CA GLY A 381 29.94 -2.62 13.03
C GLY A 381 29.57 -2.72 11.54
N ILE A 382 30.07 -3.71 10.80
CA ILE A 382 29.77 -3.91 9.39
C ILE A 382 28.50 -4.76 9.27
N ARG A 383 27.37 -4.10 9.04
CA ARG A 383 26.05 -4.77 8.92
C ARG A 383 25.51 -4.84 7.49
N THR A 384 26.02 -4.00 6.58
CA THR A 384 25.45 -3.81 5.25
C THR A 384 26.48 -3.98 4.13
N ALA A 385 26.03 -4.29 2.92
CA ALA A 385 26.91 -4.41 1.77
C ALA A 385 27.64 -3.09 1.45
N THR A 386 26.94 -1.95 1.55
CA THR A 386 27.58 -0.64 1.35
C THR A 386 28.65 -0.32 2.40
N ALA A 387 28.42 -0.67 3.68
CA ALA A 387 29.42 -0.50 4.73
C ALA A 387 30.62 -1.42 4.50
N PHE A 388 30.38 -2.67 4.12
CA PHE A 388 31.43 -3.63 3.77
C PHE A 388 32.32 -3.09 2.65
N LEU A 389 31.73 -2.64 1.54
CA LEU A 389 32.48 -2.10 0.40
C LEU A 389 33.29 -0.86 0.76
N ARG A 390 32.75 0.03 1.60
CA ARG A 390 33.47 1.23 2.06
C ARG A 390 34.67 0.88 2.93
N VAL A 391 34.50 -0.06 3.86
CA VAL A 391 35.61 -0.53 4.72
C VAL A 391 36.65 -1.28 3.90
N ALA A 392 36.21 -2.12 2.95
CA ALA A 392 37.09 -2.86 2.05
C ALA A 392 37.94 -1.92 1.17
N GLU A 393 37.33 -0.84 0.65
CA GLU A 393 38.03 0.17 -0.13
C GLU A 393 39.06 0.93 0.71
N ALA A 394 38.69 1.37 1.92
CA ALA A 394 39.60 2.06 2.83
C ALA A 394 40.76 1.19 3.33
N ASN A 395 40.59 -0.13 3.34
CA ASN A 395 41.55 -1.09 3.91
C ASN A 395 42.06 -2.10 2.87
N ARG A 396 42.07 -1.72 1.57
CA ARG A 396 42.41 -2.62 0.46
C ARG A 396 43.77 -3.33 0.64
N ASP A 397 44.73 -2.65 1.25
CA ASP A 397 46.08 -3.19 1.48
C ASP A 397 46.25 -3.87 2.85
N ALA A 398 45.29 -3.74 3.75
CA ALA A 398 45.42 -4.19 5.12
C ALA A 398 45.22 -5.72 5.23
N ARG A 399 46.26 -6.43 5.72
CA ARG A 399 46.21 -7.90 5.88
C ARG A 399 45.10 -8.37 6.83
N TRP A 400 44.82 -7.59 7.87
CA TRP A 400 43.80 -7.92 8.87
C TRP A 400 42.40 -8.06 8.24
N PHE A 401 42.11 -7.29 7.17
CA PHE A 401 40.82 -7.34 6.50
C PHE A 401 40.67 -8.60 5.64
N ALA A 402 41.76 -9.06 5.02
CA ALA A 402 41.78 -10.32 4.27
C ALA A 402 41.59 -11.54 5.19
N THR A 403 42.16 -11.50 6.41
CA THR A 403 42.00 -12.57 7.41
C THR A 403 40.61 -12.62 8.06
N LEU A 404 39.79 -11.58 7.89
CA LEU A 404 38.48 -11.49 8.53
C LEU A 404 37.48 -12.54 8.01
N LEU A 405 37.51 -12.80 6.70
CA LEU A 405 36.57 -13.68 5.99
C LEU A 405 37.14 -15.06 5.68
N ASP A 406 38.45 -15.24 5.84
CA ASP A 406 39.16 -16.47 5.56
C ASP A 406 40.40 -16.54 6.47
N GLU A 407 40.50 -17.58 7.29
CA GLU A 407 41.62 -17.77 8.23
C GLU A 407 42.97 -17.96 7.49
N GLY A 408 42.92 -18.42 6.23
CA GLY A 408 44.08 -18.47 5.35
C GLY A 408 44.57 -17.11 4.86
N GLY A 409 43.82 -16.02 5.14
CA GLY A 409 44.21 -14.65 4.77
C GLY A 409 44.22 -14.39 3.26
N HIS A 410 43.51 -15.19 2.46
CA HIS A 410 43.55 -15.06 1.02
C HIS A 410 42.79 -13.81 0.55
N ARG A 411 43.52 -12.81 0.03
CA ARG A 411 42.95 -11.61 -0.64
C ARG A 411 41.95 -11.94 -1.76
N LYS A 412 41.96 -13.16 -2.29
CA LYS A 412 41.02 -13.62 -3.33
C LYS A 412 39.58 -13.71 -2.82
N VAL A 413 39.35 -14.11 -1.57
CA VAL A 413 38.00 -14.26 -1.01
C VAL A 413 37.32 -12.91 -0.85
N THR A 414 38.02 -11.91 -0.31
CA THR A 414 37.50 -10.54 -0.17
C THR A 414 37.22 -9.90 -1.53
N ALA A 415 38.15 -10.03 -2.49
CA ALA A 415 37.97 -9.52 -3.85
C ALA A 415 36.80 -10.19 -4.59
N THR A 416 36.60 -11.50 -4.37
CA THR A 416 35.47 -12.25 -4.96
C THR A 416 34.15 -11.80 -4.35
N LEU A 417 34.10 -11.60 -3.03
CA LEU A 417 32.91 -11.06 -2.36
C LEU A 417 32.61 -9.63 -2.81
N GLU A 418 33.60 -8.74 -2.91
CA GLU A 418 33.40 -7.39 -3.46
C GLU A 418 32.80 -7.43 -4.86
N THR A 419 33.33 -8.31 -5.73
CA THR A 419 32.84 -8.47 -7.10
C THR A 419 31.40 -8.97 -7.11
N ALA A 420 31.09 -9.96 -6.27
CA ALA A 420 29.73 -10.49 -6.14
C ALA A 420 28.73 -9.44 -5.61
N LEU A 421 29.11 -8.67 -4.59
CA LEU A 421 28.29 -7.59 -4.06
C LEU A 421 28.03 -6.51 -5.12
N ARG A 422 29.08 -6.09 -5.85
CA ARG A 422 28.97 -5.09 -6.93
C ARG A 422 28.12 -5.56 -8.10
N ALA A 423 28.01 -6.87 -8.32
CA ALA A 423 27.17 -7.44 -9.37
C ALA A 423 25.66 -7.39 -9.04
N ASN A 424 25.28 -7.14 -7.77
CA ASN A 424 23.87 -7.08 -7.40
C ASN A 424 23.18 -5.81 -7.97
N ALA A 425 22.05 -6.01 -8.65
CA ALA A 425 21.31 -4.94 -9.34
C ALA A 425 20.83 -3.81 -8.39
N ASN A 426 20.48 -4.16 -7.15
CA ASN A 426 19.95 -3.21 -6.17
C ASN A 426 21.05 -2.40 -5.46
N LEU A 427 22.31 -2.84 -5.49
CA LEU A 427 23.39 -2.15 -4.80
C LEU A 427 23.52 -0.69 -5.26
N ARG A 428 23.44 -0.44 -6.58
CA ARG A 428 23.52 0.92 -7.13
C ARG A 428 22.40 1.81 -6.60
N LEU A 429 21.17 1.28 -6.49
CA LEU A 429 20.01 2.01 -5.98
C LEU A 429 20.18 2.36 -4.50
N VAL A 430 20.65 1.39 -3.70
CA VAL A 430 20.99 1.58 -2.28
C VAL A 430 22.09 2.65 -2.12
N GLN A 431 23.13 2.61 -2.96
CA GLN A 431 24.20 3.60 -2.95
C GLN A 431 23.67 5.00 -3.27
N CYS A 432 22.85 5.15 -4.32
CA CYS A 432 22.20 6.43 -4.65
C CYS A 432 21.39 6.96 -3.46
N TRP A 433 20.60 6.09 -2.81
CA TRP A 433 19.78 6.48 -1.66
C TRP A 433 20.59 6.99 -0.46
N ARG A 434 21.75 6.38 -0.23
CA ARG A 434 22.68 6.69 0.87
C ARG A 434 23.65 7.83 0.55
N ARG A 435 23.69 8.34 -0.69
CA ARG A 435 24.52 9.52 -0.99
C ARG A 435 24.09 10.68 -0.10
N PRO A 436 25.04 11.43 0.49
CA PRO A 436 24.71 12.70 1.14
C PRO A 436 23.97 13.57 0.13
N CYS A 437 22.94 14.30 0.55
CA CYS A 437 22.44 15.41 -0.25
C CYS A 437 23.60 16.38 -0.43
N GLU A 438 24.25 16.38 -1.58
CA GLU A 438 25.06 17.52 -1.97
C GLU A 438 24.11 18.72 -2.02
N PRO A 439 24.40 19.83 -1.32
CA PRO A 439 23.63 21.04 -1.50
C PRO A 439 23.68 21.37 -3.00
N ALA A 440 22.50 21.52 -3.63
CA ALA A 440 22.39 21.88 -5.03
C ALA A 440 23.39 23.00 -5.31
N ALA A 441 24.33 22.75 -6.24
CA ALA A 441 25.32 23.74 -6.62
C ALA A 441 24.57 25.06 -6.87
N ALA A 442 24.95 26.11 -6.14
CA ALA A 442 24.37 27.42 -6.32
C ALA A 442 24.43 27.75 -7.83
N PRO A 443 23.35 28.30 -8.42
CA PRO A 443 23.40 28.69 -9.82
C PRO A 443 24.64 29.54 -10.03
N GLU A 444 25.49 29.13 -10.98
CA GLU A 444 26.68 29.88 -11.38
C GLU A 444 26.25 31.35 -11.56
N PRO A 445 26.90 32.32 -10.88
CA PRO A 445 26.57 33.72 -11.10
C PRO A 445 26.76 34.00 -12.59
N GLU A 446 25.71 34.48 -13.26
CA GLU A 446 25.74 34.88 -14.66
C GLU A 446 27.03 35.67 -14.91
N ARG A 447 27.91 35.13 -15.76
CA ARG A 447 29.09 35.89 -16.19
C ARG A 447 28.57 37.18 -16.83
N PRO A 448 29.05 38.36 -16.43
CA PRO A 448 28.66 39.60 -17.07
C PRO A 448 28.98 39.49 -18.56
N SER A 449 27.97 39.73 -19.38
CA SER A 449 28.06 39.75 -20.83
C SER A 449 29.20 40.65 -21.28
N GLU A 450 30.11 40.11 -22.10
CA GLU A 450 31.15 40.90 -22.75
C GLU A 450 30.51 42.06 -23.53
N PRO A 451 31.11 43.27 -23.50
CA PRO A 451 30.57 44.41 -24.21
C PRO A 451 30.64 44.17 -25.71
N ILE A 452 29.48 44.30 -26.37
CA ILE A 452 29.30 44.28 -27.82
C ILE A 452 30.21 45.36 -28.44
N VAL A 453 31.27 44.94 -29.12
CA VAL A 453 32.08 45.83 -29.95
C VAL A 453 31.28 46.15 -31.21
N LEU A 454 30.70 47.35 -31.27
CA LEU A 454 30.11 47.94 -32.47
C LEU A 454 31.20 48.14 -33.53
N SER A 455 31.26 47.25 -34.51
CA SER A 455 32.03 47.46 -35.74
C SER A 455 31.35 48.52 -36.60
N VAL A 456 31.96 49.70 -36.67
CA VAL A 456 31.56 50.79 -37.57
C VAL A 456 31.90 50.39 -39.02
N PRO A 457 30.97 50.45 -39.97
CA PRO A 457 31.26 50.14 -41.37
C PRO A 457 32.01 51.29 -42.05
N ILE A 458 33.18 50.95 -42.61
CA ILE A 458 34.01 51.85 -43.42
C ILE A 458 33.32 52.06 -44.77
N ALA A 459 33.05 53.32 -45.13
CA ALA A 459 32.46 53.72 -46.40
C ALA A 459 33.40 53.47 -47.58
N PRO A 460 32.90 53.03 -48.75
CA PRO A 460 33.73 52.79 -49.93
C PRO A 460 34.10 54.08 -50.66
N ALA A 461 35.37 54.21 -51.01
CA ALA A 461 35.93 55.29 -51.81
C ALA A 461 35.41 55.23 -53.26
N VAL A 462 34.85 56.35 -53.75
CA VAL A 462 34.50 56.56 -55.16
C VAL A 462 35.73 57.10 -55.90
N PRO A 463 36.16 56.49 -57.02
CA PRO A 463 37.24 57.03 -57.85
C PRO A 463 36.68 58.14 -58.76
N GLY A 464 37.42 59.25 -58.84
CA GLY A 464 37.04 60.42 -59.62
C GLY A 464 37.15 60.23 -61.13
N GLY A 465 36.39 61.06 -61.86
CA GLY A 465 36.53 61.25 -63.29
C GLY A 465 35.82 62.53 -63.72
N ARG A 466 36.53 63.38 -64.45
CA ARG A 466 36.02 64.53 -65.20
C ARG A 466 34.97 64.11 -66.23
#